data_AF-A0A9X6V3K1-F1
#
_entry.id   AF-A0A9X6V3K1-F1
#
_cell.length_a   1.000
_cell.length_b   1.000
_cell.length_c   1.000
_cell.angle_alpha   90.00
_cell.angle_beta   90.00
_cell.angle_gamma   90.00
#
_symmetry.space_group_name_H-M   'P 1'
#
loop_
_entity.id
_entity.type
_entity.pdbx_description
1 polymer ?
#
loop_
_entity_poly.entity_id
_entity_poly.type
_entity_poly.pdbx_seq_one_letter_code
_entity_poly.pdbx_strand_id
1 'polypeptide(L)'
;AKAKAYPKFAVGVVFPLNDGTKILRWYPKCTVAPVEESWKTQGDEMTVDDIAYTITADPLLFNDVTQAELDTGDPEAKGIKAEDFLKQVICDESQLAQLGGTTQTGK
;
A
#
# COMPACT_ATOMS: atom_id res chain seq x y z
N ALA A 1 -8.15 25.50 2.75
CA ALA A 1 -7.94 24.06 2.45
C ALA A 1 -7.24 23.42 3.65
N LYS A 2 -7.65 22.22 4.09
CA LYS A 2 -6.89 21.46 5.11
C LYS A 2 -5.56 21.00 4.50
N ALA A 3 -4.47 21.01 5.27
CA ALA A 3 -3.18 20.49 4.83
C ALA A 3 -3.31 18.99 4.53
N LYS A 4 -2.78 18.53 3.39
CA LYS A 4 -2.74 17.11 3.03
C LYS A 4 -1.31 16.60 3.22
N ALA A 5 -1.14 15.52 3.97
CA ALA A 5 0.13 14.82 4.09
C ALA A 5 0.21 13.78 2.97
N TYR A 6 1.24 13.89 2.13
CA TYR A 6 1.55 12.87 1.13
C TYR A 6 2.58 11.90 1.70
N PRO A 7 2.42 10.58 1.49
CA PRO A 7 3.38 9.63 1.99
C PRO A 7 4.70 9.71 1.21
N LYS A 8 5.81 9.51 1.92
CA LYS A 8 7.15 9.38 1.30
C LYS A 8 7.36 7.98 0.72
N PHE A 9 6.80 6.98 1.38
CA PHE A 9 6.88 5.57 1.01
C PHE A 9 5.59 4.87 1.44
N ALA A 10 5.04 4.05 0.55
CA ALA A 10 3.80 3.31 0.75
C ALA A 10 4.02 1.85 0.32
N VAL A 11 3.31 0.92 0.95
CA VAL A 11 3.36 -0.49 0.58
C VAL A 11 1.98 -0.97 0.15
N GLY A 12 1.92 -1.57 -1.03
CA GLY A 12 0.73 -2.23 -1.56
C GLY A 12 0.93 -3.74 -1.55
N VAL A 13 -0.08 -4.48 -1.11
CA VAL A 13 -0.05 -5.95 -1.08
C VAL A 13 -1.30 -6.49 -1.77
N VAL A 14 -1.10 -7.53 -2.58
CA VAL A 14 -2.18 -8.27 -3.24
C VAL A 14 -2.21 -9.67 -2.65
N PHE A 15 -3.33 -10.02 -2.03
CA PHE A 15 -3.59 -11.33 -1.45
C PHE A 15 -4.57 -12.10 -2.36
N PRO A 16 -4.07 -12.96 -3.26
CA PRO A 16 -4.93 -13.82 -4.05
C PRO A 16 -5.57 -14.90 -3.15
N LEU A 17 -6.87 -15.12 -3.31
CA LEU A 17 -7.62 -16.16 -2.60
C LEU A 17 -7.91 -17.34 -3.54
N ASN A 18 -8.20 -18.50 -2.93
CA ASN A 18 -8.41 -19.76 -3.65
C ASN A 18 -9.66 -19.77 -4.56
N ASP A 19 -10.61 -18.89 -4.30
CA ASP A 19 -11.84 -18.73 -5.09
C ASP A 19 -11.67 -17.77 -6.29
N GLY A 20 -10.46 -17.25 -6.51
CA GLY A 20 -10.13 -16.32 -7.58
C GLY A 20 -10.31 -14.85 -7.23
N THR A 21 -10.95 -14.55 -6.09
CA THR A 21 -11.02 -13.20 -5.52
C THR A 21 -9.67 -12.79 -4.96
N LYS A 22 -9.51 -11.49 -4.70
CA LYS A 22 -8.31 -10.84 -4.19
C LYS A 22 -8.70 -9.87 -3.10
N ILE A 23 -7.89 -9.85 -2.05
CA ILE A 23 -7.84 -8.74 -1.10
C ILE A 23 -6.64 -7.89 -1.47
N LEU A 24 -6.86 -6.61 -1.74
CA LEU A 24 -5.82 -5.64 -2.03
C LEU A 24 -5.72 -4.67 -0.87
N ARG A 25 -4.50 -4.42 -0.38
CA ARG A 25 -4.29 -3.52 0.76
C ARG A 25 -3.19 -2.51 0.48
N TRP A 26 -3.46 -1.25 0.82
CA TRP A 26 -2.50 -0.17 0.87
C TRP A 26 -2.19 0.20 2.31
N TYR A 27 -0.90 0.32 2.63
CA TYR A 27 -0.40 1.04 3.78
C TYR A 27 0.19 2.36 3.26
N PRO A 28 -0.56 3.47 3.38
CA PRO A 28 -0.19 4.70 2.69
C PRO A 28 1.12 5.26 3.21
N LYS A 29 1.45 5.13 4.49
CA LYS A 29 2.69 5.64 5.08
C LYS A 29 3.42 4.52 5.80
N CYS A 30 4.64 4.23 5.35
CA CYS A 30 5.49 3.22 5.96
C CYS A 30 6.87 3.78 6.32
N THR A 31 7.44 3.24 7.40
CA THR A 31 8.82 3.47 7.84
C THR A 31 9.61 2.17 7.74
N VAL A 32 10.83 2.23 7.20
CA VAL A 32 11.73 1.07 7.06
C VAL A 32 12.85 1.18 8.10
N ALA A 33 13.18 0.07 8.76
CA ALA A 33 14.30 -0.03 9.70
C ALA A 33 15.06 -1.36 9.54
N PRO A 34 16.40 -1.38 9.60
CA PRO A 34 17.28 -0.23 9.69
C PRO A 34 17.30 0.59 8.39
N VAL A 35 17.55 1.90 8.50
CA VAL A 35 17.69 2.80 7.33
C VAL A 35 19.11 2.75 6.75
N GLU A 36 20.09 2.31 7.56
CA GLU A 36 21.49 2.18 7.16
C GLU A 36 21.83 0.73 6.84
N GLU A 37 22.38 0.53 5.63
CA GLU A 37 23.09 -0.70 5.27
C GLU A 37 24.51 -0.63 5.82
N SER A 38 24.80 -1.32 6.92
CA SER A 38 26.16 -1.41 7.43
C SER A 38 26.97 -2.42 6.60
N TRP A 39 27.70 -1.93 5.60
CA TRP A 39 28.64 -2.76 4.83
C TRP A 39 29.93 -2.94 5.64
N LYS A 40 30.14 -4.12 6.23
CA LYS A 40 31.45 -4.50 6.80
C LYS A 40 32.39 -4.86 5.65
N THR A 41 33.59 -4.29 5.64
CA THR A 41 34.64 -4.66 4.67
C THR A 41 35.14 -6.06 5.02
N GLN A 42 35.08 -6.99 4.07
CA GLN A 42 35.45 -8.41 4.24
C GLN A 42 36.91 -8.58 4.68
N GLY A 43 37.13 -9.29 5.78
CA GLY A 43 38.35 -10.06 6.06
C GLY A 43 38.12 -11.55 5.73
N ASP A 44 39.19 -12.37 5.81
CA ASP A 44 39.33 -13.73 5.24
C ASP A 44 38.25 -14.81 5.58
N GLU A 45 37.23 -14.51 6.39
CA GLU A 45 36.05 -15.36 6.58
C GLU A 45 34.77 -14.61 6.18
N MET A 46 34.17 -15.03 5.07
CA MET A 46 32.90 -14.50 4.54
C MET A 46 31.73 -14.97 5.41
N THR A 47 31.46 -14.23 6.49
CA THR A 47 30.16 -14.26 7.18
C THR A 47 29.22 -13.32 6.45
N VAL A 48 28.24 -13.88 5.75
CA VAL A 48 27.14 -13.09 5.19
C VAL A 48 26.11 -12.93 6.32
N ASP A 49 26.10 -11.78 6.98
CA ASP A 49 25.07 -11.44 7.96
C ASP A 49 23.72 -11.29 7.22
N ASP A 50 22.66 -11.97 7.69
CA ASP A 50 21.30 -11.79 7.17
C ASP A 50 20.82 -10.38 7.53
N ILE A 51 20.64 -9.49 6.54
CA ILE A 51 20.08 -8.16 6.75
C ILE A 51 18.56 -8.28 6.78
N ALA A 52 17.97 -8.13 7.96
CA ALA A 52 16.52 -8.09 8.15
C ALA A 52 15.99 -6.65 8.13
N TYR A 53 15.09 -6.35 7.19
CA TYR A 53 14.35 -5.09 7.15
C TYR A 53 12.95 -5.25 7.75
N THR A 54 12.59 -4.31 8.62
CA THR A 54 11.24 -4.17 9.18
C THR A 54 10.54 -3.00 8.51
N ILE A 55 9.35 -3.24 7.97
CA ILE A 55 8.46 -2.21 7.44
C ILE A 55 7.32 -2.01 8.44
N THR A 56 7.19 -0.80 8.97
CA THR A 56 6.12 -0.43 9.90
C THR A 56 5.13 0.50 9.20
N ALA A 57 3.84 0.18 9.23
CA ALA A 57 2.79 1.05 8.73
C ALA A 57 2.39 2.07 9.80
N ASP A 58 2.52 3.35 9.49
CA ASP A 58 2.18 4.47 10.36
C ASP A 58 0.89 5.16 9.88
N PRO A 59 0.04 5.67 10.78
CA PRO A 59 -1.12 6.47 10.39
C PRO A 59 -0.70 7.76 9.67
N LEU A 60 -1.51 8.19 8.69
CA LEU A 60 -1.39 9.51 8.09
C LEU A 60 -1.70 10.61 9.11
N LEU A 61 -0.88 11.67 9.10
CA LEU A 61 -0.86 12.70 10.15
C LEU A 61 -2.18 13.49 10.31
N PHE A 62 -2.96 13.63 9.24
CA PHE A 62 -4.18 14.48 9.23
C PHE A 62 -5.47 13.72 8.93
N ASN A 63 -5.36 12.48 8.45
CA ASN A 63 -6.47 11.69 7.95
C ASN A 63 -6.63 10.37 8.72
N ASP A 64 -5.69 10.03 9.62
CA ASP A 64 -5.68 8.82 10.45
C ASP A 64 -5.85 7.49 9.68
N VAL A 65 -5.67 7.51 8.36
CA VAL A 65 -5.67 6.31 7.52
C VAL A 65 -4.34 5.59 7.71
N THR A 66 -4.38 4.42 8.34
CA THR A 66 -3.25 3.49 8.47
C THR A 66 -3.26 2.42 7.39
N GLN A 67 -4.45 2.06 6.91
CA GLN A 67 -4.63 1.11 5.82
C GLN A 67 -5.88 1.43 5.01
N ALA A 68 -5.87 1.04 3.74
CA ALA A 68 -7.04 0.99 2.88
C ALA A 68 -7.11 -0.40 2.23
N GLU A 69 -8.29 -1.01 2.19
CA GLU A 69 -8.48 -2.36 1.69
C GLU A 69 -9.60 -2.42 0.65
N LEU A 70 -9.41 -3.27 -0.35
CA LEU A 70 -10.41 -3.65 -1.34
C LEU A 70 -10.51 -5.17 -1.36
N ASP A 71 -11.68 -5.69 -1.00
CA ASP A 71 -12.05 -7.07 -1.22
C ASP A 71 -12.88 -7.17 -2.51
N THR A 72 -12.33 -7.81 -3.54
CA THR A 72 -13.03 -8.00 -4.82
C THR A 72 -14.21 -8.99 -4.74
N GLY A 73 -14.31 -9.76 -3.66
CA GLY A 73 -15.45 -10.63 -3.37
C GLY A 73 -16.62 -9.92 -2.68
N ASP A 74 -16.40 -8.71 -2.15
CA ASP A 74 -17.43 -7.97 -1.44
C ASP A 74 -18.51 -7.44 -2.41
N PRO A 75 -19.81 -7.70 -2.14
CA PRO A 75 -20.90 -7.15 -2.94
C PRO A 75 -20.90 -5.62 -3.10
N GLU A 76 -20.37 -4.88 -2.12
CA GLU A 76 -20.28 -3.41 -2.15
C GLU A 76 -19.08 -2.91 -2.98
N ALA A 77 -18.08 -3.77 -3.19
CA ALA A 77 -16.92 -3.47 -4.03
C ALA A 77 -17.16 -3.70 -5.53
N LYS A 78 -18.38 -4.11 -5.92
CA LYS A 78 -18.75 -4.40 -7.31
C LYS A 78 -18.50 -3.18 -8.22
N GLY A 79 -17.63 -3.38 -9.22
CA GLY A 79 -17.30 -2.36 -10.23
C GLY A 79 -15.95 -1.69 -10.01
N ILE A 80 -15.32 -1.84 -8.84
CA ILE A 80 -13.94 -1.38 -8.62
C ILE A 80 -13.00 -2.44 -9.17
N LYS A 81 -12.16 -2.05 -10.15
CA LYS A 81 -11.12 -2.93 -10.68
C LYS A 81 -9.90 -2.91 -9.77
N ALA A 82 -9.30 -4.08 -9.55
CA ALA A 82 -8.07 -4.23 -8.78
C ALA A 82 -6.94 -3.35 -9.34
N GLU A 83 -6.84 -3.25 -10.67
CA GLU A 83 -5.85 -2.41 -11.34
C GLU A 83 -6.07 -0.92 -11.05
N ASP A 84 -7.34 -0.48 -10.97
CA ASP A 84 -7.66 0.91 -10.67
C ASP A 84 -7.35 1.27 -9.22
N PHE A 85 -7.56 0.33 -8.29
CA PHE A 85 -7.18 0.48 -6.89
C PHE A 85 -5.65 0.55 -6.68
N LEU A 86 -4.87 -0.18 -7.48
CA LEU A 86 -3.40 -0.19 -7.38
C LEU A 86 -2.71 0.97 -8.11
N LYS A 87 -3.41 1.69 -9.00
CA LYS A 87 -2.84 2.85 -9.73
C LYS A 87 -2.44 4.01 -8.83
N GLN A 88 -3.06 4.13 -7.65
CA GLN A 88 -2.80 5.22 -6.73
C GLN A 88 -2.86 4.74 -5.28
N VAL A 89 -1.98 5.31 -4.45
CA VAL A 89 -2.02 5.09 -3.01
C VAL A 89 -3.25 5.80 -2.43
N ILE A 90 -4.05 5.06 -1.67
CA ILE A 90 -5.25 5.61 -1.02
C ILE A 90 -4.86 6.26 0.30
N CYS A 91 -4.96 7.59 0.34
CA CYS A 91 -4.63 8.43 1.49
C CYS A 91 -5.87 9.09 2.11
N ASP A 92 -7.02 9.02 1.42
CA ASP A 92 -8.26 9.66 1.80
C ASP A 92 -9.47 8.91 1.20
N GLU A 93 -10.57 8.84 1.95
CA GLU A 93 -11.80 8.15 1.51
C GLU A 93 -12.38 8.73 0.22
N SER A 94 -12.18 10.03 -0.06
CA SER A 94 -12.66 10.64 -1.31
C SER A 94 -12.00 10.05 -2.56
N GLN A 95 -10.83 9.43 -2.44
CA GLN A 95 -10.18 8.70 -3.55
C GLN A 95 -10.94 7.42 -3.89
N LEU A 96 -11.58 6.76 -2.92
CA LEU A 96 -12.38 5.56 -3.15
C LEU A 96 -13.62 5.86 -4.00
N ALA A 97 -14.22 7.03 -3.81
CA ALA A 97 -15.35 7.49 -4.63
C ALA A 97 -14.99 7.64 -6.12
N GLN A 98 -13.71 7.89 -6.44
CA GLN A 98 -13.24 7.97 -7.83
C GLN A 98 -13.04 6.60 -8.47
N LEU A 99 -12.85 5.55 -7.66
CA LEU A 99 -12.64 4.18 -8.13
C LEU A 99 -13.94 3.51 -8.58
N GLY A 100 -15.04 3.74 -7.85
CA GLY A 100 -16.39 3.27 -8.22
C GLY A 100 -17.06 4.10 -9.32
N GLY A 101 -16.42 5.19 -9.74
CA GLY A 101 -16.94 6.18 -10.69
C GLY A 101 -16.69 5.87 -12.17
N THR A 102 -16.10 4.72 -12.54
CA THR A 102 -16.02 4.30 -13.95
C THR A 102 -17.36 3.77 -14.47
N THR A 103 -18.46 4.44 -14.10
CA THR A 103 -19.73 4.31 -14.82
C THR A 103 -19.71 5.35 -15.95
N GLN A 104 -19.44 4.87 -17.17
CA GLN A 104 -19.70 5.52 -18.46
C GLN A 104 -19.12 6.93 -18.67
N THR A 105 -17.96 7.02 -19.33
CA THR A 105 -17.71 8.12 -20.27
C THR A 105 -18.04 7.61 -21.67
N GLY A 106 -19.17 8.05 -22.22
CA GLY A 106 -19.66 7.64 -23.53
C GLY A 106 -18.83 8.18 -24.69
N LYS A 107 -18.72 7.38 -25.76
CA LYS A 107 -19.33 7.68 -27.06
C LYS A 107 -19.45 6.40 -27.88
#